data_AF-A0A4Q1RCB0-F1
#
_entry.id   AF-A0A4Q1RCB0-F1
#
_cell.length_a   1.000
_cell.length_b   1.000
_cell.length_c   1.000
_cell.angle_alpha   90.00
_cell.angle_beta   90.00
_cell.angle_gamma   90.00
#
_symmetry.space_group_name_H-M   'P 1'
#
loop_
_entity.id
_entity.type
_entity.pdbx_description
1 polymer ?
#
loop_
_entity_poly.entity_id
_entity_poly.type
_entity_poly.pdbx_seq_one_letter_code
_entity_poly.pdbx_strand_id
1 'polypeptide(L)'
;MVYFDLGETLVHTAEDESVRYMPGAAEHLRALRARHIPVGLITNVPPSWGATDAARAAKLKEVIDKDWADTRPFAWSDFGDRIFTPRTEAERKPAPALWERAKKAAGHCRVVYQAETPDEVQVGRSVGYVSYQAARPHWPAYLPVRLIAALAHLPYPNAGSARVS
;
A
#
# COMPACT_ATOMS: atom_id res chain seq x y z
N MET A 1 7.67 4.73 6.25
CA MET A 1 6.50 4.83 5.35
C MET A 1 5.93 3.44 5.16
N VAL A 2 4.60 3.30 5.11
CA VAL A 2 3.95 2.02 4.80
C VAL A 2 3.07 2.20 3.56
N TYR A 3 3.34 1.43 2.51
CA TYR A 3 2.43 1.32 1.38
C TYR A 3 1.59 0.05 1.50
N PHE A 4 0.38 0.10 0.97
CA PHE A 4 -0.52 -1.04 0.89
C PHE A 4 -1.01 -1.25 -0.54
N ASP A 5 -1.27 -2.48 -0.91
CA ASP A 5 -2.33 -2.73 -1.88
C ASP A 5 -3.71 -2.35 -1.29
N LEU A 6 -4.73 -2.19 -2.12
CA LEU A 6 -6.07 -1.85 -1.69
C LEU A 6 -6.98 -3.08 -1.58
N GLY A 7 -7.25 -3.74 -2.70
CA GLY A 7 -8.18 -4.89 -2.79
C GLY A 7 -7.66 -6.09 -2.02
N GLU A 8 -8.54 -6.75 -1.28
CA GLU A 8 -8.27 -7.90 -0.40
C GLU A 8 -7.10 -7.70 0.58
N THR A 9 -6.68 -6.44 0.76
CA THR A 9 -5.59 -6.02 1.63
C THR A 9 -6.10 -5.05 2.66
N LEU A 10 -6.79 -3.98 2.24
CA LEU A 10 -7.45 -3.03 3.14
C LEU A 10 -8.95 -3.04 2.99
N VAL A 11 -9.47 -3.36 1.81
CA VAL A 11 -10.90 -3.44 1.53
C VAL A 11 -11.25 -4.78 0.90
N HIS A 12 -12.44 -5.27 1.19
CA HIS A 12 -13.04 -6.44 0.54
C HIS A 12 -14.24 -5.98 -0.28
N THR A 13 -14.39 -6.52 -1.48
CA THR A 13 -15.62 -6.39 -2.27
C THR A 13 -16.38 -7.71 -2.18
N ALA A 14 -17.51 -7.68 -1.48
CA ALA A 14 -18.36 -8.85 -1.29
C ALA A 14 -19.13 -9.21 -2.58
N GLU A 15 -19.76 -10.39 -2.58
CA GLU A 15 -20.54 -10.89 -3.72
C GLU A 15 -21.73 -9.99 -4.07
N ASP A 16 -22.27 -9.25 -3.10
CA ASP A 16 -23.33 -8.24 -3.28
C ASP A 16 -22.81 -6.88 -3.75
N GLU A 17 -21.55 -6.83 -4.21
CA GLU A 17 -20.80 -5.65 -4.62
C GLU A 17 -20.51 -4.65 -3.48
N SER A 18 -20.93 -4.94 -2.24
CA SER A 18 -20.64 -4.06 -1.11
C SER A 18 -19.16 -4.06 -0.77
N VAL A 19 -18.63 -2.87 -0.49
CA VAL A 19 -17.23 -2.65 -0.14
C VAL A 19 -17.10 -2.38 1.35
N ARG A 20 -16.21 -3.09 2.03
CA ARG A 20 -16.00 -3.00 3.48
C ARG A 20 -14.52 -3.07 3.81
N TYR A 21 -14.15 -2.73 5.03
CA TYR A 21 -12.79 -2.99 5.49
C TYR A 21 -12.49 -4.49 5.55
N MET A 22 -11.25 -4.85 5.20
CA MET A 22 -10.69 -6.14 5.61
C MET A 22 -10.63 -6.21 7.15
N PRO A 23 -10.79 -7.40 7.75
CA PRO A 23 -10.67 -7.58 9.20
C PRO A 23 -9.38 -6.98 9.77
N GLY A 24 -9.54 -6.04 10.72
CA GLY A 24 -8.42 -5.35 11.38
C GLY A 24 -7.81 -4.17 10.60
N ALA A 25 -8.21 -3.91 9.35
CA ALA A 25 -7.64 -2.85 8.52
C ALA A 25 -7.80 -1.46 9.14
N ALA A 26 -9.02 -1.10 9.54
CA ALA A 26 -9.33 0.19 10.15
C ALA A 26 -8.54 0.44 11.44
N GLU A 27 -8.37 -0.61 12.26
CA GLU A 27 -7.62 -0.53 13.51
C GLU A 27 -6.12 -0.38 13.27
N HIS A 28 -5.60 -1.09 12.26
CA HIS A 28 -4.20 -1.00 11.86
C HIS A 28 -3.83 0.37 11.30
N LEU A 29 -4.65 0.94 10.40
CA LEU A 29 -4.48 2.30 9.89
C LEU A 29 -4.52 3.33 11.02
N ARG A 30 -5.47 3.21 11.95
CA ARG A 30 -5.54 4.06 13.15
C ARG A 30 -4.27 3.96 14.00
N ALA A 31 -3.72 2.76 14.18
CA ALA A 31 -2.52 2.54 14.96
C ALA A 31 -1.26 3.11 14.29
N LEU A 32 -1.17 3.07 12.95
CA LEU A 32 -0.12 3.73 12.18
C LEU A 32 -0.20 5.25 12.32
N ARG A 33 -1.41 5.82 12.16
CA ARG A 33 -1.66 7.26 12.35
C ARG A 33 -1.28 7.73 13.75
N ALA A 34 -1.65 6.99 14.80
CA ALA A 34 -1.32 7.31 16.19
C ALA A 34 0.19 7.34 16.48
N ARG A 35 1.02 6.76 15.59
CA ARG A 35 2.48 6.78 15.67
C ARG A 35 3.13 7.69 14.63
N HIS A 36 2.33 8.51 13.95
CA HIS A 36 2.79 9.40 12.87
C HIS A 36 3.54 8.66 11.76
N ILE A 37 3.21 7.39 11.51
CA ILE A 37 3.79 6.62 10.40
C ILE A 37 2.95 6.92 9.15
N PRO A 38 3.53 7.59 8.13
CA PRO A 38 2.76 7.93 6.93
C PRO A 38 2.41 6.66 6.15
N VAL A 39 1.22 6.67 5.56
CA VAL A 39 0.71 5.58 4.72
C VAL A 39 0.45 6.04 3.29
N GLY A 40 0.49 5.10 2.34
CA GLY A 40 0.14 5.30 0.94
C GLY A 40 -0.45 4.03 0.30
N LEU A 41 -0.92 4.15 -0.94
CA LEU A 41 -1.44 3.03 -1.73
C LEU A 41 -0.60 2.80 -2.98
N ILE A 42 -0.42 1.53 -3.35
CA ILE A 42 0.07 1.07 -4.64
C ILE A 42 -1.00 0.10 -5.17
N THR A 43 -1.87 0.60 -6.05
CA THR A 43 -3.07 -0.14 -6.47
C THR A 43 -3.25 -0.09 -7.98
N ASN A 44 -3.76 -1.19 -8.54
CA ASN A 44 -4.17 -1.24 -9.93
C ASN A 44 -5.53 -0.57 -10.06
N VAL A 45 -5.65 0.32 -11.04
CA VAL A 45 -6.91 0.86 -11.54
C VAL A 45 -6.79 0.98 -13.06
N PRO A 46 -7.90 1.02 -13.81
CA PRO A 46 -7.85 1.32 -15.24
C PRO A 46 -7.14 2.67 -15.50
N PRO A 47 -6.13 2.72 -16.39
CA PRO A 47 -5.52 3.99 -16.79
C PRO A 47 -6.53 4.98 -17.37
N SER A 48 -7.62 4.49 -17.95
CA SER A 48 -8.74 5.27 -18.48
C SER A 48 -9.51 6.08 -17.42
N TRP A 49 -9.33 5.79 -16.13
CA TRP A 49 -9.98 6.54 -15.05
C TRP A 49 -9.49 7.98 -14.90
N GLY A 50 -8.40 8.36 -15.56
CA GLY A 50 -7.98 9.75 -15.63
C GLY A 50 -6.61 9.93 -16.25
N ALA A 51 -6.32 11.14 -16.73
CA ALA A 51 -5.02 11.47 -17.33
C ALA A 51 -3.90 11.61 -16.29
N THR A 52 -4.22 12.04 -15.08
CA THR A 52 -3.24 12.31 -14.01
C THR A 52 -3.38 11.32 -12.84
N ASP A 53 -2.32 11.20 -12.03
CA ASP A 53 -2.34 10.38 -10.82
C ASP A 53 -3.45 10.84 -9.86
N ALA A 54 -3.64 12.15 -9.72
CA ALA A 54 -4.70 12.74 -8.89
C ALA A 54 -6.10 12.42 -9.41
N ALA A 55 -6.33 12.49 -10.73
CA ALA A 55 -7.63 12.16 -11.33
C ALA A 55 -7.98 10.67 -11.13
N ARG A 56 -7.03 9.76 -11.38
CA ARG A 56 -7.22 8.32 -11.12
C ARG A 56 -7.47 8.03 -9.64
N ALA A 57 -6.73 8.68 -8.74
CA ALA A 57 -6.93 8.56 -7.30
C ALA A 57 -8.31 9.10 -6.86
N ALA A 58 -8.78 10.21 -7.45
CA ALA A 58 -10.11 10.74 -7.17
C ALA A 58 -11.21 9.76 -7.64
N LYS A 59 -11.08 9.21 -8.85
CA LYS A 59 -12.03 8.22 -9.36
C LYS A 59 -12.04 6.93 -8.53
N LEU A 60 -10.87 6.49 -8.06
CA LEU A 60 -10.77 5.36 -7.13
C LEU A 60 -11.56 5.60 -5.85
N LYS A 61 -11.40 6.78 -5.23
CA LYS A 61 -12.15 7.15 -4.02
C LYS A 61 -13.66 7.11 -4.27
N GLU A 62 -14.11 7.70 -5.38
CA GLU A 62 -15.52 7.69 -5.80
C GLU A 62 -16.06 6.26 -5.93
N VAL A 63 -15.33 5.36 -6.61
CA VAL A 63 -15.75 3.97 -6.82
C VAL A 63 -15.89 3.21 -5.49
N ILE A 64 -14.92 3.36 -4.59
CA ILE A 64 -14.97 2.68 -3.28
C ILE A 64 -16.07 3.27 -2.40
N ASP A 65 -16.20 4.60 -2.36
CA ASP A 65 -17.19 5.27 -1.50
C ASP A 65 -18.63 5.03 -1.96
N LYS A 66 -18.85 4.84 -3.27
CA LYS A 66 -20.17 4.55 -3.85
C LYS A 66 -20.82 3.32 -3.24
N ASP A 67 -20.04 2.25 -3.07
CA ASP A 67 -20.54 0.93 -2.65
C ASP A 67 -20.10 0.58 -1.21
N TRP A 68 -19.63 1.58 -0.45
CA TRP A 68 -19.14 1.41 0.91
C TRP A 68 -20.26 1.06 1.91
N ALA A 69 -20.10 -0.05 2.64
CA ALA A 69 -21.13 -0.57 3.54
C ALA A 69 -20.78 -0.51 5.03
N ASP A 70 -19.53 -0.21 5.38
CA ASP A 70 -19.15 -0.05 6.80
C ASP A 70 -19.64 1.30 7.36
N THR A 71 -20.10 1.28 8.61
CA THR A 71 -20.57 2.49 9.33
C THR A 71 -19.51 3.58 9.46
N ARG A 72 -18.22 3.20 9.44
CA ARG A 72 -17.09 4.13 9.43
C ARG A 72 -16.60 4.28 7.99
N PRO A 73 -16.46 5.51 7.47
CA PRO A 73 -15.96 5.71 6.11
C PRO A 73 -14.51 5.24 5.98
N PHE A 74 -14.10 4.92 4.76
CA PHE A 74 -12.70 4.61 4.50
C PHE A 74 -11.81 5.83 4.81
N ALA A 75 -10.69 5.61 5.50
CA ALA A 75 -9.80 6.64 6.03
C ALA A 75 -8.91 7.31 4.96
N TRP A 76 -9.50 7.81 3.87
CA TRP A 76 -8.80 8.43 2.74
C TRP A 76 -7.81 9.54 3.15
N SER A 77 -8.11 10.26 4.23
CA SER A 77 -7.25 11.33 4.78
C SER A 77 -5.85 10.84 5.16
N ASP A 78 -5.71 9.57 5.57
CA ASP A 78 -4.41 9.02 6.00
C ASP A 78 -3.43 8.89 4.81
N PHE A 79 -3.97 8.70 3.60
CA PHE A 79 -3.21 8.50 2.37
C PHE A 79 -2.85 9.81 1.67
N GLY A 80 -3.70 10.84 1.76
CA GLY A 80 -3.50 12.11 1.07
C GLY A 80 -3.35 11.92 -0.44
N ASP A 81 -2.21 12.38 -0.97
CA ASP A 81 -1.78 12.29 -2.38
C ASP A 81 -0.89 11.08 -2.68
N ARG A 82 -0.56 10.25 -1.68
CA ARG A 82 0.34 9.08 -1.80
C ARG A 82 -0.39 7.85 -2.36
N ILE A 83 -1.12 8.02 -3.45
CA ILE A 83 -1.86 6.97 -4.14
C ILE A 83 -1.24 6.78 -5.52
N PHE A 84 -0.50 5.68 -5.67
CA PHE A 84 0.20 5.34 -6.90
C PHE A 84 -0.65 4.37 -7.73
N THR A 85 -1.01 4.83 -8.93
CA THR A 85 -1.82 4.11 -9.92
C THR A 85 -1.05 3.96 -11.23
N PRO A 86 -1.31 2.89 -12.01
CA PRO A 86 -0.66 2.73 -13.31
C PRO A 86 -1.08 3.83 -14.27
N ARG A 87 -0.10 4.44 -14.95
CA ARG A 87 -0.33 5.41 -16.02
C ARG A 87 -0.64 4.75 -17.36
N THR A 88 -0.17 3.51 -17.52
CA THR A 88 -0.32 2.67 -18.70
C THR A 88 -0.47 1.22 -18.28
N GLU A 89 -0.91 0.34 -19.16
CA GLU A 89 -0.96 -1.10 -18.88
C GLU A 89 0.44 -1.69 -18.58
N ALA A 90 1.51 -1.11 -19.14
CA ALA A 90 2.87 -1.55 -18.85
C ALA A 90 3.31 -1.27 -17.39
N GLU A 91 2.68 -0.30 -16.72
CA GLU A 91 2.91 -0.03 -15.30
C GLU A 91 2.03 -0.88 -14.37
N ARG A 92 1.08 -1.66 -14.90
CA ARG A 92 0.14 -2.44 -14.10
C ARG A 92 0.88 -3.50 -13.28
N LYS A 93 0.52 -3.63 -12.00
CA LYS A 93 1.07 -4.69 -11.13
C LYS A 93 0.85 -6.06 -11.81
N PRO A 94 1.86 -6.94 -11.85
CA PRO A 94 3.07 -6.93 -11.01
C PRO A 94 4.30 -6.17 -11.57
N ALA A 95 4.17 -5.34 -12.60
CA ALA A 95 5.30 -4.54 -13.08
C ALA A 95 5.85 -3.60 -11.97
N PRO A 96 7.18 -3.45 -11.81
CA PRO A 96 7.78 -2.79 -10.64
C PRO A 96 7.57 -1.27 -10.59
N ALA A 97 7.10 -0.65 -11.67
CA ALA A 97 7.04 0.80 -11.85
C ALA A 97 6.34 1.55 -10.70
N LEU A 98 5.25 1.01 -10.15
CA LEU A 98 4.54 1.65 -9.04
C LEU A 98 5.34 1.63 -7.74
N TRP A 99 6.00 0.51 -7.43
CA TRP A 99 6.88 0.42 -6.27
C TRP A 99 8.10 1.33 -6.42
N GLU A 100 8.67 1.46 -7.61
CA GLU A 100 9.80 2.38 -7.85
C GLU A 100 9.39 3.85 -7.65
N ARG A 101 8.22 4.25 -8.19
CA ARG A 101 7.66 5.59 -7.99
C ARG A 101 7.39 5.87 -6.51
N ALA A 102 6.77 4.92 -5.82
CA ALA A 102 6.49 5.01 -4.38
C ALA A 102 7.77 5.07 -3.53
N LYS A 103 8.83 4.36 -3.95
CA LYS A 103 10.15 4.38 -3.30
C LYS A 103 10.80 5.75 -3.44
N LYS A 104 10.80 6.29 -4.66
CA LYS A 104 11.32 7.62 -4.95
C LYS A 104 10.59 8.69 -4.13
N ALA A 105 9.26 8.61 -4.04
CA ALA A 105 8.46 9.53 -3.23
C ALA A 105 8.72 9.40 -1.72
N ALA A 106 9.07 8.20 -1.23
CA ALA A 106 9.43 7.98 0.17
C ALA A 106 10.82 8.55 0.55
N GLY A 107 11.64 8.93 -0.44
CA GLY A 107 12.97 9.47 -0.21
C GLY A 107 13.87 8.51 0.57
N HIS A 108 14.42 8.97 1.68
CA HIS A 108 15.29 8.17 2.55
C HIS A 108 14.53 7.29 3.56
N CYS A 109 13.19 7.35 3.57
CA CYS A 109 12.42 6.53 4.49
C CYS A 109 12.56 5.05 4.13
N ARG A 110 12.76 4.21 5.15
CA ARG A 110 12.50 2.79 4.98
C ARG A 110 11.04 2.57 4.62
N VAL A 111 10.83 1.74 3.59
CA VAL A 111 9.51 1.44 3.06
C VAL A 111 9.10 0.03 3.44
N VAL A 112 7.90 -0.07 4.01
CA VAL A 112 7.20 -1.34 4.23
C VAL A 112 6.08 -1.42 3.19
N TYR A 113 5.86 -2.61 2.61
CA TYR A 113 4.72 -2.85 1.73
C TYR A 113 3.91 -4.04 2.21
N GLN A 114 2.58 -3.92 2.17
CA GLN A 114 1.68 -5.00 2.57
C GLN A 114 0.65 -5.24 1.47
N ALA A 115 0.48 -6.49 1.05
CA ALA A 115 -0.45 -6.88 0.00
C ALA A 115 -0.96 -8.30 0.22
N GLU A 116 -2.09 -8.64 -0.40
CA GLU A 116 -2.69 -9.97 -0.36
C GLU A 116 -1.81 -11.03 -1.04
N THR A 117 -1.29 -10.71 -2.22
CA THR A 117 -0.69 -11.72 -3.11
C THR A 117 0.82 -11.89 -2.90
N PRO A 118 1.34 -13.13 -2.96
CA PRO A 118 2.78 -13.40 -2.86
C PRO A 118 3.62 -12.70 -3.95
N ASP A 119 3.10 -12.58 -5.16
CA ASP A 119 3.80 -11.97 -6.30
C ASP A 119 4.08 -10.48 -6.05
N GLU A 120 3.10 -9.75 -5.54
CA GLU A 120 3.28 -8.35 -5.17
C GLU A 120 4.27 -8.16 -4.03
N VAL A 121 4.22 -9.05 -3.05
CA VAL A 121 5.18 -9.07 -1.93
C VAL A 121 6.60 -9.32 -2.45
N GLN A 122 6.75 -10.22 -3.43
CA GLN A 122 8.03 -10.52 -4.06
C GLN A 122 8.57 -9.34 -4.87
N VAL A 123 7.73 -8.63 -5.62
CA VAL A 123 8.12 -7.40 -6.33
C VAL A 123 8.55 -6.30 -5.35
N GLY A 124 7.80 -6.10 -4.26
CA GLY A 124 8.21 -5.15 -3.23
C GLY A 124 9.60 -5.48 -2.64
N ARG A 125 9.89 -6.77 -2.43
CA ARG A 125 11.21 -7.21 -1.93
C ARG A 125 12.32 -6.94 -2.95
N SER A 126 12.08 -7.22 -4.24
CA SER A 126 13.09 -7.03 -5.28
C SER A 126 13.50 -5.57 -5.44
N VAL A 127 12.60 -4.62 -5.17
CA VAL A 127 12.93 -3.18 -5.14
C VAL A 127 13.45 -2.68 -3.79
N GLY A 128 13.67 -3.57 -2.81
CA GLY A 128 14.29 -3.27 -1.52
C GLY A 128 13.32 -2.80 -0.43
N TYR A 129 12.04 -3.18 -0.50
CA TYR A 129 11.09 -2.96 0.59
C TYR A 129 11.16 -4.07 1.63
N VAL A 130 10.72 -3.75 2.85
CA VAL A 130 10.27 -4.79 3.79
C VAL A 130 8.83 -5.15 3.42
N SER A 131 8.65 -6.25 2.69
CA SER A 131 7.30 -6.67 2.26
C SER A 131 6.70 -7.76 3.13
N TYR A 132 5.42 -7.59 3.45
CA TYR A 132 4.59 -8.50 4.23
C TYR A 132 3.36 -8.92 3.44
N GLN A 133 3.01 -10.21 3.49
CA GLN A 133 1.77 -10.68 2.89
C GLN A 133 0.65 -10.59 3.94
N ALA A 134 -0.35 -9.76 3.65
CA ALA A 134 -1.51 -9.52 4.51
C ALA A 134 -2.46 -10.72 4.53
N ALA A 135 -3.35 -10.77 5.54
CA ALA A 135 -4.41 -11.76 5.68
C ALA A 135 -3.96 -13.25 5.61
N ARG A 136 -2.68 -13.53 5.89
CA ARG A 136 -2.17 -14.91 5.91
C ARG A 136 -2.75 -15.71 7.09
N PRO A 137 -3.26 -16.93 6.86
CA PRO A 137 -3.70 -17.80 7.94
C PRO A 137 -2.59 -18.01 8.98
N HIS A 138 -2.96 -18.00 10.27
CA HIS A 138 -2.06 -18.20 11.42
C HIS A 138 -1.00 -17.11 11.66
N TRP A 139 -0.98 -16.04 10.86
CA TRP A 139 -0.12 -14.88 11.06
C TRP A 139 -0.97 -13.64 11.39
N PRO A 140 -0.38 -12.59 11.98
CA PRO A 140 -1.08 -11.30 12.12
C PRO A 140 -1.64 -10.81 10.78
N ALA A 141 -2.85 -10.26 10.75
CA ALA A 141 -3.46 -9.77 9.50
C ALA A 141 -2.56 -8.74 8.77
N TYR A 142 -1.82 -7.94 9.55
CA TYR A 142 -0.85 -6.96 9.08
C TYR A 142 0.45 -7.04 9.90
N LEU A 143 1.55 -6.56 9.33
CA LEU A 143 2.82 -6.44 10.04
C LEU A 143 2.65 -5.57 11.29
N PRO A 144 2.99 -6.04 12.50
CA PRO A 144 2.73 -5.29 13.73
C PRO A 144 3.33 -3.89 13.72
N VAL A 145 2.55 -2.88 14.10
CA VAL A 145 2.99 -1.47 14.03
C VAL A 145 4.22 -1.19 14.89
N ARG A 146 4.39 -1.88 16.04
CA ARG A 146 5.61 -1.77 16.87
C ARG A 146 6.86 -2.23 16.12
N LEU A 147 6.74 -3.29 15.32
CA LEU A 147 7.83 -3.78 14.47
C LEU A 147 8.12 -2.79 13.34
N ILE A 148 7.09 -2.25 12.68
CA ILE A 148 7.26 -1.20 11.66
C ILE A 148 8.02 0.01 12.22
N ALA A 149 7.66 0.46 13.42
CA ALA A 149 8.36 1.56 14.09
C ALA A 149 9.82 1.20 14.39
N ALA A 150 10.09 -0.01 14.89
CA ALA A 150 11.46 -0.47 15.16
C ALA A 150 12.34 -0.53 13.90
N LEU A 151 11.76 -0.94 12.76
CA LEU A 151 12.47 -1.01 11.47
C LEU A 151 13.02 0.36 11.03
N ALA A 152 12.39 1.47 11.42
CA ALA A 152 12.86 2.81 11.10
C ALA A 152 14.21 3.15 11.75
N HIS A 153 14.57 2.46 12.84
CA HIS A 153 15.82 2.67 13.57
C HIS A 153 16.96 1.75 13.14
N LEU A 154 16.69 0.77 12.26
CA LEU A 154 17.72 -0.12 11.78
C LEU A 154 18.56 0.55 10.69
N PRO A 155 19.87 0.22 10.60
CA PRO A 155 20.72 0.66 9.50
C PRO A 155 20.07 0.29 8.17
N TYR A 156 19.81 1.28 7.31
CA TYR A 156 19.38 1.02 5.94
C TYR A 156 20.63 0.60 5.17
N PRO A 157 20.67 -0.58 4.53
CA PRO A 157 21.82 -0.92 3.70
C PRO A 157 21.93 0.16 2.63
N ASN A 158 22.99 0.96 2.70
CA ASN A 158 23.29 1.96 1.69
C ASN A 158 23.32 1.26 0.34
N ALA A 159 22.59 1.79 -0.63
CA ALA A 159 22.63 1.36 -2.04
C ALA A 159 23.97 1.72 -2.72
N GLY A 160 25.09 1.55 -2.00
CA GLY A 160 26.43 1.99 -2.39
C GLY A 160 27.58 1.18 -1.81
N SER A 161 27.35 0.04 -1.14
CA SER A 161 28.44 -0.85 -0.69
C SER A 161 28.59 -2.11 -1.56
N ALA A 162 28.35 -1.98 -2.87
CA ALA A 162 28.77 -2.97 -3.85
C ALA A 162 29.88 -2.38 -4.72
N ARG A 163 31.05 -2.15 -4.11
CA ARG A 163 32.35 -2.25 -4.79
C ARG A 163 33.38 -2.78 -3.81
N VAL A 164 34.33 -3.51 -4.39
CA VAL A 164 35.53 -4.16 -3.81
C VAL A 164 35.19 -5.58 -3.29
N SER A 165 35.66 -6.68 -3.88
CA SER A 165 36.84 -6.93 -4.75
C SER A 165 36.52 -7.88 -5.89
#